data_AF-A0A9D1SAT9-F1
#
_entry.id   AF-A0A9D1SAT9-F1
#
_cell.length_a   1.000
_cell.length_b   1.000
_cell.length_c   1.000
_cell.angle_alpha   90.00
_cell.angle_beta   90.00
_cell.angle_gamma   90.00
#
_symmetry.space_group_name_H-M   'P 1'
#
loop_
_entity.id
_entity.type
_entity.pdbx_description
1 polymer ?
#
loop_
_entity_poly.entity_id
_entity_poly.type
_entity_poly.pdbx_seq_one_letter_code
_entity_poly.pdbx_strand_id
1 'polypeptide(L)' 'MTTVNFEDIKLSDEERQPCEVWTRVMGYFRPVSEFNKGKKSEFYSRTCFSESKAVCGGCSEVMNIAAE' A
#
# COMPACT_ATOMS: atom_id res chain seq x y z
N MET A 1 -10.78 -31.07 4.78
CA MET A 1 -10.64 -29.60 4.78
C MET A 1 -9.86 -29.26 3.53
N THR A 2 -10.54 -28.84 2.46
CA THR A 2 -9.91 -28.57 1.16
C THR A 2 -9.16 -27.24 1.24
N THR A 3 -7.88 -27.26 0.94
CA THR A 3 -7.03 -26.07 0.84
C THR A 3 -7.35 -25.37 -0.48
N VAL A 4 -7.97 -24.19 -0.41
CA VAL A 4 -8.23 -23.36 -1.59
C VAL A 4 -7.01 -22.47 -1.82
N ASN A 5 -6.37 -22.61 -2.98
CA ASN A 5 -5.29 -21.71 -3.39
C ASN A 5 -5.91 -20.39 -3.90
N PHE A 6 -5.50 -19.26 -3.32
CA PHE A 6 -6.06 -17.93 -3.64
C PHE A 6 -5.68 -17.43 -5.05
N GLU A 7 -4.58 -17.95 -5.61
CA GLU A 7 -4.01 -17.57 -6.91
C GLU A 7 -4.88 -18.02 -8.10
N ASP A 8 -5.71 -19.05 -7.89
CA ASP A 8 -6.62 -19.59 -8.91
C ASP A 8 -7.93 -18.80 -9.02
N ILE A 9 -8.21 -17.89 -8.08
CA ILE A 9 -9.42 -17.06 -8.05
C ILE A 9 -9.19 -15.79 -8.87
N LYS A 10 -9.37 -15.89 -10.19
CA LYS A 10 -9.31 -14.75 -11.12
C LYS A 10 -10.71 -14.22 -11.41
N LEU A 11 -11.00 -12.99 -10.96
CA LEU A 11 -12.24 -12.26 -11.28
C LEU A 11 -12.07 -11.46 -12.58
N SER A 12 -13.10 -11.47 -13.42
CA SER A 12 -13.20 -10.53 -14.56
C SER A 12 -13.49 -9.11 -14.06
N ASP A 13 -13.27 -8.10 -14.89
CA ASP A 13 -13.43 -6.70 -14.47
C ASP A 13 -14.90 -6.34 -14.20
N GLU A 14 -15.84 -7.02 -14.86
CA GLU A 14 -17.28 -6.85 -14.65
C GLU A 14 -17.75 -7.38 -13.29
N GLU A 15 -17.05 -8.37 -12.75
CA GLU A 15 -17.34 -8.98 -11.44
C GLU A 15 -16.77 -8.14 -10.27
N ARG A 16 -15.86 -7.20 -10.55
CA ARG A 16 -15.22 -6.37 -9.53
C ARG A 16 -16.15 -5.26 -9.04
N GLN A 17 -16.15 -5.04 -7.73
CA GLN A 17 -16.82 -3.89 -7.11
C GLN A 17 -15.81 -2.76 -6.85
N PRO A 18 -16.12 -1.50 -7.20
CA PRO A 18 -15.24 -0.39 -6.91
C PRO A 18 -15.12 -0.19 -5.40
N CYS A 19 -13.89 -0.12 -4.91
CA CYS A 19 -13.60 0.12 -3.51
C CYS A 19 -13.19 1.57 -3.30
N GLU A 20 -13.80 2.24 -2.31
CA GLU A 20 -13.37 3.56 -1.90
C GLU A 20 -12.20 3.48 -0.93
N VAL A 21 -11.15 4.25 -1.21
CA VAL A 21 -9.98 4.37 -0.33
C VAL A 21 -10.16 5.60 0.55
N TRP A 22 -10.08 5.41 1.87
CA TRP A 22 -10.21 6.47 2.85
C TRP A 22 -8.87 6.70 3.55
N THR A 23 -8.50 7.97 3.76
CA THR A 23 -7.23 8.32 4.41
C THR A 23 -7.37 9.48 5.38
N ARG A 24 -6.44 9.56 6.34
CA ARG A 24 -6.39 10.62 7.35
C ARG A 24 -5.71 11.86 6.77
N VAL A 25 -6.42 12.98 6.81
CA VAL A 25 -5.93 14.27 6.28
C VAL A 25 -5.34 15.15 7.40
N MET A 26 -6.18 15.89 8.13
CA MET A 26 -5.79 16.80 9.23
C MET A 26 -6.54 16.42 10.52
N GLY A 27 -6.64 15.13 10.82
CA GLY A 27 -7.29 14.63 12.04
C GLY A 27 -8.58 13.85 11.83
N TYR A 28 -9.17 13.89 10.63
CA TYR A 28 -10.35 13.10 10.24
C TYR A 28 -10.10 12.29 8.96
N PHE A 29 -10.94 11.28 8.72
CA PHE A 29 -10.92 10.48 7.51
C PHE A 29 -11.73 11.14 6.40
N ARG A 30 -11.16 11.14 5.20
CA ARG A 30 -11.82 11.63 3.98
C ARG A 30 -11.55 10.65 2.83
N PRO A 31 -12.53 10.38 1.96
CA PRO A 31 -12.30 9.54 0.80
C PRO A 31 -11.34 10.22 -0.17
N VAL A 32 -10.42 9.44 -0.73
CA VAL A 32 -9.39 9.91 -1.69
C VAL A 32 -10.02 10.37 -3.01
N SER A 33 -11.20 9.84 -3.36
CA SER A 33 -11.96 10.23 -4.55
C SER A 33 -12.30 11.74 -4.57
N GLU A 34 -12.53 12.34 -3.41
CA GLU A 34 -12.88 13.76 -3.27
C GLU A 34 -11.67 14.72 -3.33
N PHE A 35 -10.44 14.22 -3.45
CA PHE A 35 -9.27 15.08 -3.40
C PHE A 35 -9.14 15.92 -4.68
N ASN A 36 -8.86 17.22 -4.50
CA ASN A 36 -8.44 18.07 -5.60
C ASN A 36 -7.02 17.67 -6.09
N LYS A 37 -6.61 18.18 -7.26
CA LYS A 37 -5.32 17.83 -7.88
C LYS A 37 -4.12 18.09 -6.96
N GLY A 38 -4.11 19.24 -6.27
CA GLY A 38 -3.03 19.59 -5.34
C GLY A 38 -2.94 18.63 -4.15
N LYS A 39 -4.08 18.26 -3.56
CA LYS A 39 -4.14 17.32 -2.44
C LYS A 39 -3.76 15.90 -2.84
N LYS A 40 -4.10 15.47 -4.07
CA LYS A 40 -3.60 14.20 -4.62
C LYS A 40 -2.08 14.20 -4.75
N SER A 41 -1.50 15.27 -5.29
CA SER A 41 -0.04 15.40 -5.39
C SER A 41 0.65 15.35 -4.02
N GLU A 42 0.11 16.06 -3.03
CA GLU A 42 0.64 16.00 -1.66
C GLU A 42 0.50 14.59 -1.08
N PHE A 43 -0.65 13.93 -1.25
CA PHE A 43 -0.86 12.57 -0.76
C PHE A 43 0.16 11.57 -1.35
N TYR A 44 0.41 11.62 -2.66
CA TYR A 44 1.40 10.74 -3.31
C TYR A 44 2.84 11.04 -2.90
N SER A 45 3.14 12.25 -2.41
CA SER A 45 4.48 12.59 -1.89
C SER A 45 4.71 12.15 -0.44
N ARG A 46 3.68 11.64 0.26
CA ARG A 46 3.82 11.18 1.65
C ARG A 46 4.68 9.93 1.70
N THR A 47 5.65 9.93 2.62
CA THR A 47 6.46 8.74 2.90
C THR A 47 5.80 7.89 3.97
N CYS A 48 5.48 6.64 3.63
CA CYS A 48 4.98 5.67 4.59
C CYS A 48 6.10 5.20 5.53
N PHE A 49 5.72 4.87 6.76
CA PHE A 49 6.61 4.15 7.67
C PHE A 49 7.01 2.81 7.05
N SER A 50 8.26 2.43 7.25
CA SER A 50 8.81 1.14 6.84
C SER A 50 9.57 0.57 8.02
N GLU A 51 9.12 -0.58 8.52
CA GLU A 51 9.73 -1.27 9.66
C GLU A 51 11.21 -1.59 9.40
N SER A 52 11.53 -2.14 8.23
CA SER A 52 12.90 -2.47 7.84
C SER A 52 13.84 -1.25 7.92
N LYS A 53 13.36 -0.05 7.54
CA LYS A 53 14.13 1.19 7.65
C LYS A 53 14.26 1.70 9.10
N ALA A 54 13.30 1.38 9.96
CA ALA A 54 13.31 1.79 11.37
C ALA A 54 14.19 0.86 12.24
N VAL A 55 14.23 -0.44 11.92
CA VAL A 55 14.99 -1.45 12.67
C VAL A 55 16.47 -1.47 12.26
N CYS A 56 16.80 -1.16 11.00
CA CYS A 56 18.18 -1.22 10.48
C CYS A 56 19.03 0.04 10.80
N GLY A 57 18.67 0.79 11.85
CA GLY A 57 19.44 1.97 12.31
C GLY A 57 20.83 1.67 12.89
N GLY A 58 21.24 0.39 12.91
CA GLY A 58 22.61 -0.03 13.17
C GLY A 58 23.00 -1.17 12.23
N CYS A 59 24.02 -0.94 11.40
CA CYS A 59 24.67 -1.90 10.49
C CYS A 59 23.96 -2.19 9.15
N SER A 60 23.96 -1.17 8.28
CA SER A 60 23.93 -1.38 6.83
C SER A 60 25.29 -1.93 6.38
N GLU A 61 25.46 -3.25 6.42
CA GLU A 61 26.38 -3.98 5.53
C GLU A 61 26.07 -5.46 5.66
N VAL A 62 25.13 -5.95 4.85
CA VAL A 62 25.05 -7.29 4.24
C VAL A 62 23.59 -7.64 3.93
N MET A 63 23.05 -7.22 2.79
CA MET A 63 22.08 -8.04 2.02
C MET A 63 22.10 -7.60 0.55
N ASN A 64 23.25 -7.81 -0.10
CA ASN A 64 23.33 -7.99 -1.56
C ASN A 64 23.79 -9.43 -1.87
N ILE A 65 23.40 -10.41 -1.05
CA ILE A 65 23.67 -11.84 -1.31
C ILE A 65 22.37 -12.61 -1.03
N ALA A 66 21.43 -12.55 -1.98
CA ALA A 66 20.38 -13.55 -2.24
C ALA A 66 19.42 -13.00 -3.32
N ALA A 67 19.99 -12.74 -4.50
CA ALA A 67 19.22 -12.63 -5.73
C ALA A 67 19.97 -13.46 -6.79
N GLU A 68 20.10 -14.75 -6.49
CA GLU A 68 20.22 -15.85 -7.46
C GLU A 68 19.13 -16.86 -7.11
#